data_AF-A0A9E5RFE8-F1
#
_entry.id   AF-A0A9E5RFE8-F1
#
_cell.length_a   1.000
_cell.length_b   1.000
_cell.length_c   1.000
_cell.angle_alpha   90.00
_cell.angle_beta   90.00
_cell.angle_gamma   90.00
#
_symmetry.space_group_name_H-M   'P 1'
#
loop_
_entity.id
_entity.type
_entity.pdbx_description
1 polymer ?
#
loop_
_entity_poly.entity_id
_entity_poly.type
_entity_poly.pdbx_seq_one_letter_code
_entity_poly.pdbx_strand_id
1 'polypeptide(L)' 'MSCRILQIDRAAQDTADFIEITSAIAKHAAEIRGRYNLQLSDAFQIATALEAGCEAFLTNDI' A
#
# COMPACT_ATOMS: atom_id res chain seq x y z
N MET A 1 8.13 4.41 -14.35
CA MET A 1 8.74 4.72 -13.03
C MET A 1 7.95 5.83 -12.35
N SER A 2 6.69 5.58 -11.97
CA SER A 2 5.91 6.51 -11.14
C SER A 2 4.72 5.72 -10.59
N CYS A 3 4.94 4.95 -9.52
CA CYS A 3 3.80 4.39 -8.80
C CYS A 3 3.05 5.53 -8.09
N ARG A 4 1.73 5.66 -8.34
CA ARG A 4 0.82 6.54 -7.61
C ARG A 4 -0.23 5.71 -6.89
N ILE A 5 0.03 5.32 -5.65
CA ILE A 5 -1.05 4.87 -4.76
C ILE A 5 -1.59 6.13 -4.09
N LEU A 6 -2.59 6.74 -4.72
CA LEU A 6 -3.37 7.85 -4.17
C LEU A 6 -4.70 7.29 -3.70
N GLN A 7 -4.88 7.18 -2.38
CA GLN A 7 -6.20 6.99 -1.81
C GLN A 7 -6.72 8.36 -1.35
N ILE A 8 -7.55 9.01 -2.18
CA ILE A 8 -8.54 9.99 -1.73
C ILE A 8 -9.87 9.66 -2.40
N ASP A 9 -10.86 9.42 -1.55
CA ASP A 9 -12.25 9.23 -1.92
C ASP A 9 -12.81 10.38 -2.79
N ARG A 10 -13.60 9.96 -3.78
CA ARG A 10 -14.53 10.69 -4.65
C ARG A 10 -14.02 11.06 -6.05
N ALA A 11 -14.51 10.25 -7.01
CA ALA A 11 -14.80 10.61 -8.40
C ALA A 11 -13.63 10.77 -9.40
N ALA A 12 -12.47 10.15 -9.15
CA ALA A 12 -11.40 10.02 -10.15
C ALA A 12 -10.96 8.55 -10.29
N GLN A 13 -11.86 7.68 -10.75
CA GLN A 13 -11.58 6.26 -10.97
C GLN A 13 -10.80 5.96 -12.26
N ASP A 14 -10.50 6.96 -13.10
CA ASP A 14 -9.90 6.75 -14.42
C ASP A 14 -8.36 6.72 -14.46
N THR A 15 -7.65 7.00 -13.35
CA THR A 15 -6.17 7.09 -13.36
C THR A 15 -5.46 6.37 -12.21
N ALA A 16 -6.16 5.52 -11.46
CA ALA A 16 -5.56 4.76 -10.37
C ALA A 16 -5.03 3.42 -10.88
N ASP A 17 -3.77 3.12 -10.60
CA ASP A 17 -3.20 1.79 -10.84
C ASP A 17 -3.56 0.87 -9.68
N PHE A 18 -4.29 -0.20 -9.99
CA PHE A 18 -4.63 -1.23 -9.02
C PHE A 18 -3.57 -2.31 -9.01
N ILE A 19 -3.11 -2.68 -7.81
CA ILE A 19 -2.09 -3.70 -7.60
C ILE A 19 -2.74 -4.89 -6.90
N GLU A 20 -2.68 -6.05 -7.53
CA GLU A 20 -3.14 -7.31 -6.95
C GLU A 20 -2.25 -7.73 -5.78
N ILE A 21 -2.87 -8.23 -4.70
CA ILE A 21 -2.13 -8.73 -3.55
C ILE A 21 -1.53 -10.09 -3.89
N THR A 22 -0.22 -10.11 -4.09
CA THR A 22 0.53 -11.34 -4.33
C THR A 22 0.96 -12.00 -3.02
N SER A 23 1.43 -13.25 -3.11
CA SER A 23 2.03 -13.94 -1.96
C SER A 23 3.28 -13.25 -1.41
N ALA A 24 4.02 -12.52 -2.26
CA ALA A 24 5.17 -11.71 -1.85
C ALA A 24 4.72 -10.53 -0.99
N ILE A 25 3.71 -9.77 -1.46
CA ILE A 25 3.11 -8.66 -0.71
C ILE A 25 2.56 -9.16 0.63
N ALA A 26 1.85 -10.30 0.64
CA ALA A 26 1.27 -10.85 1.86
C ALA A 26 2.32 -11.26 2.90
N LYS A 27 3.43 -11.87 2.47
CA LYS A 27 4.56 -12.20 3.36
C LYS A 27 5.21 -10.93 3.92
N HIS A 28 5.47 -9.95 3.05
CA HIS A 28 6.09 -8.70 3.46
C HIS A 28 5.20 -7.92 4.44
N ALA A 29 3.89 -7.87 4.20
CA ALA A 29 2.91 -7.29 5.12
C ALA A 29 2.92 -7.99 6.49
N ALA A 30 3.00 -9.33 6.52
CA ALA A 30 3.09 -10.09 7.77
C ALA A 30 4.37 -9.74 8.56
N GLU A 31 5.50 -9.58 7.87
CA GLU A 31 6.77 -9.14 8.49
C GLU A 31 6.68 -7.72 9.04
N ILE A 32 6.15 -6.77 8.26
CA ILE A 32 5.95 -5.38 8.68
C ILE A 32 5.04 -5.32 9.92
N ARG A 33 3.92 -6.05 9.89
CA ARG A 33 2.99 -6.14 11.02
C ARG A 33 3.67 -6.68 12.28
N GLY A 34 4.48 -7.73 12.16
CA GLY A 34 5.21 -8.32 13.28
C GLY A 34 6.25 -7.38 13.89
N ARG A 35 6.90 -6.54 13.07
CA ARG A 35 7.95 -5.61 13.51
C ARG A 35 7.39 -4.31 14.09
N TYR A 36 6.32 -3.78 13.51
CA TYR A 36 5.83 -2.43 13.80
C TYR A 36 4.46 -2.41 14.50
N ASN A 37 3.87 -3.57 14.76
CA ASN A 37 2.56 -3.72 15.42
C ASN A 37 1.42 -2.91 14.76
N LEU A 38 1.46 -2.80 13.43
CA LEU A 38 0.43 -2.10 12.64
C LEU A 38 -0.84 -2.94 12.50
N GLN A 39 -1.96 -2.30 12.16
CA GLN A 39 -3.14 -3.06 11.73
C GLN A 39 -2.83 -3.80 10.42
N LEU A 40 -3.57 -4.89 10.16
CA LEU A 40 -3.32 -5.74 9.01
C LEU A 40 -3.44 -4.97 7.69
N SER A 41 -4.47 -4.12 7.56
CA SER A 41 -4.71 -3.26 6.40
C SER A 41 -3.51 -2.35 6.11
N ASP A 42 -2.98 -1.70 7.13
CA ASP A 42 -1.93 -0.67 6.98
C ASP A 42 -0.62 -1.33 6.58
N ALA A 43 -0.31 -2.48 7.18
CA ALA A 43 0.84 -3.30 6.78
C ALA A 43 0.74 -3.75 5.32
N PHE A 44 -0.46 -4.08 4.83
CA PHE A 44 -0.70 -4.40 3.41
C PHE A 44 -0.54 -3.18 2.51
N GLN A 45 -1.05 -2.01 2.90
CA GLN A 45 -0.92 -0.79 2.10
C GLN A 45 0.56 -0.38 1.97
N ILE A 46 1.34 -0.46 3.05
CA ILE A 46 2.79 -0.19 3.04
C ILE A 46 3.52 -1.24 2.19
N ALA A 47 3.26 -2.53 2.38
CA ALA A 47 3.91 -3.60 1.60
C ALA A 47 3.62 -3.45 0.10
N THR A 48 2.40 -3.09 -0.26
CA THR A 48 1.99 -2.85 -1.66
C THR A 48 2.71 -1.62 -2.23
N ALA A 49 2.83 -0.55 -1.46
CA ALA A 49 3.55 0.65 -1.89
C ALA A 49 5.06 0.40 -2.10
N LEU A 50 5.67 -0.40 -1.22
CA LEU A 50 7.07 -0.81 -1.38
C LEU A 50 7.28 -1.69 -2.61
N GLU A 51 6.41 -2.68 -2.82
CA GLU A 51 6.50 -3.59 -3.98
C GLU A 51 6.30 -2.86 -5.31
N ALA A 52 5.40 -1.87 -5.35
CA ALA A 52 5.19 -1.05 -6.54
C ALA A 52 6.26 0.03 -6.74
N GLY A 53 7.22 0.15 -5.81
CA GLY A 53 8.31 1.14 -5.89
C GLY A 53 7.80 2.58 -5.80
N CYS A 54 6.78 2.82 -4.97
CA CYS A 54 6.25 4.16 -4.74
C CYS A 54 7.21 4.92 -3.80
N GLU A 55 7.50 6.18 -4.15
CA GLU A 55 8.41 7.04 -3.37
C GLU A 55 7.70 7.78 -2.23
N ALA A 56 6.36 7.80 -2.26
CA ALA A 56 5.51 8.44 -1.28
C ALA A 56 4.32 7.55 -0.93
N PHE A 57 3.89 7.63 0.33
CA PHE A 57 2.73 6.95 0.86
C PHE A 57 1.73 7.99 1.39
N LEU A 58 0.55 8.06 0.78
CA LEU A 58 -0.52 8.97 1.22
C LEU A 58 -1.44 8.22 2.19
N THR A 59 -1.50 8.69 3.43
CA THR A 59 -2.45 8.21 4.43
C THR A 59 -3.01 9.38 5.24
N ASN A 60 -4.22 9.22 5.74
CA ASN A 60 -4.83 10.14 6.71
C ASN A 60 -4.73 9.60 8.15
N ASP A 61 -4.21 8.39 8.33
CA ASP A 61 -3.96 7.82 9.65
C ASP A 61 -2.73 8.51 10.29
N ILE A 62 -2.79 8.70 11.62
CA ILE A 62 -1.74 9.33 12.45
C ILE A 62 -0.95 8.25 13.17
#